data_AF-A0A8G2IXB0-F1
#
_entry.id   AF-A0A8G2IXB0-F1
#
_cell.length_a   1.000
_cell.length_b   1.000
_cell.length_c   1.000
_cell.angle_alpha   90.00
_cell.angle_beta   90.00
_cell.angle_gamma   90.00
#
_symmetry.space_group_name_H-M   'P 1'
#
loop_
_entity.id
_entity.type
_entity.pdbx_description
1 polymer ?
#
loop_
_entity_poly.entity_id
_entity_poly.type
_entity_poly.pdbx_seq_one_letter_code
_entity_poly.pdbx_strand_id
1 'polypeptide(L)'
;MEILEFRTIDEPSGGHRAIAVFDLALTDECRLYGLRLLRMRDGRLLTFAPQSGPRRVATFASSLAAKITRLATDQYEAMTADDRTAA
;
A
#
# COMPACT_ATOMS: atom_id res chain seq x y z
N MET A 1 -12.25 -0.63 8.38
CA MET A 1 -10.89 -0.58 7.81
C MET A 1 -10.89 0.49 6.72
N GLU A 2 -10.02 1.48 6.85
CA GLU A 2 -10.06 2.72 6.07
C GLU A 2 -8.64 3.24 5.84
N ILE A 3 -8.39 3.81 4.66
CA ILE A 3 -7.15 4.52 4.36
C ILE A 3 -7.25 5.95 4.91
N LEU A 4 -6.28 6.36 5.73
CA LEU A 4 -6.27 7.66 6.39
C LEU A 4 -5.51 8.72 5.58
N GLU A 5 -4.33 8.34 5.08
CA GLU A 5 -3.51 9.14 4.18
C GLU A 5 -3.04 8.23 3.03
N PHE A 6 -3.01 8.77 1.81
CA PHE A 6 -2.51 8.06 0.64
C PHE A 6 -1.68 9.00 -0.23
N ARG A 7 -0.47 8.57 -0.59
CA ARG A 7 0.40 9.31 -1.52
C ARG A 7 0.97 8.35 -2.55
N THR A 8 0.86 8.71 -3.82
CA THR A 8 1.58 8.03 -4.90
C THR A 8 3.07 8.32 -4.74
N ILE A 9 3.89 7.30 -4.91
CA ILE A 9 5.36 7.42 -4.91
C ILE A 9 5.91 6.61 -6.07
N ASP A 10 7.21 6.75 -6.32
CA ASP A 10 7.87 5.99 -7.36
C ASP A 10 9.29 5.58 -6.93
N GLU A 11 9.37 4.52 -6.13
CA GLU A 11 10.61 4.13 -5.46
C GLU A 11 11.01 2.67 -5.72
N PRO A 12 12.29 2.38 -5.98
CA PRO A 12 12.78 1.01 -6.07
C PRO A 12 12.73 0.30 -4.72
N SER A 13 12.36 -1.00 -4.71
CA SER A 13 12.28 -1.81 -3.49
C SER A 13 12.65 -3.27 -3.78
N GLY A 14 13.94 -3.62 -3.59
CA GLY A 14 14.40 -5.00 -3.63
C GLY A 14 14.06 -5.80 -4.90
N GLY A 15 14.06 -5.16 -6.08
CA GLY A 15 13.65 -5.76 -7.35
C GLY A 15 12.16 -5.61 -7.68
N HIS A 16 11.41 -4.89 -6.84
CA HIS A 16 10.05 -4.43 -7.04
C HIS A 16 10.02 -2.91 -7.03
N ARG A 17 8.84 -2.33 -7.21
CA ARG A 17 8.65 -0.88 -7.21
C ARG A 17 7.53 -0.51 -6.27
N ALA A 18 7.79 0.32 -5.28
CA ALA A 18 6.74 0.89 -4.45
C ALA A 18 6.09 2.05 -5.21
N ILE A 19 4.78 1.97 -5.36
CA ILE A 19 3.98 2.90 -6.17
C ILE A 19 3.06 3.79 -5.33
N ALA A 20 2.89 3.43 -4.05
CA ALA A 20 2.21 4.28 -3.07
C ALA A 20 2.70 4.00 -1.65
N VAL A 21 2.56 5.01 -0.80
CA VAL A 21 2.64 4.91 0.66
C VAL A 21 1.32 5.36 1.26
N PHE A 22 0.86 4.67 2.29
CA PHE A 22 -0.43 4.96 2.91
C PHE A 22 -0.49 4.55 4.36
N ASP A 23 -1.40 5.20 5.08
CA ASP A 23 -1.74 4.90 6.46
C ASP A 23 -3.11 4.23 6.51
N LEU A 24 -3.29 3.30 7.45
CA LEU A 24 -4.47 2.44 7.52
C LEU A 24 -5.01 2.39 8.94
N ALA A 25 -6.29 2.77 9.12
CA ALA A 25 -7.06 2.32 10.27
C ALA A 25 -7.51 0.89 10.02
N LEU A 26 -6.82 -0.07 10.64
CA LEU A 26 -7.12 -1.49 10.50
C LEU A 26 -8.45 -1.83 11.20
N THR A 27 -8.60 -1.31 12.42
CA THR A 27 -9.81 -1.32 13.25
C THR A 27 -9.98 0.05 13.90
N ASP A 28 -11.04 0.25 14.67
CA ASP A 28 -11.29 1.51 15.39
C ASP A 28 -10.23 1.81 16.47
N GLU A 29 -9.49 0.78 16.90
CA GLU A 29 -8.49 0.85 17.96
C GLU A 29 -7.04 0.74 17.42
N CYS A 30 -6.85 0.34 16.16
CA CYS A 30 -5.53 0.05 15.60
C CYS A 30 -5.28 0.78 14.29
N ARG A 31 -4.17 1.53 14.24
CA ARG A 31 -3.68 2.22 13.04
C ARG A 31 -2.28 1.71 12.70
N LEU A 32 -2.01 1.58 11.41
CA LEU A 32 -0.71 1.22 10.85
C LEU A 32 -0.26 2.33 9.92
N TYR A 33 0.97 2.78 10.11
CA TYR A 33 1.52 3.94 9.40
C TYR A 33 2.62 3.51 8.45
N GLY A 34 2.71 4.18 7.30
CA GLY A 34 3.76 3.98 6.30
C GLY A 34 3.69 2.64 5.58
N LEU A 35 2.50 2.05 5.43
CA LEU A 35 2.32 0.87 4.58
C LEU A 35 2.68 1.23 3.13
N ARG A 36 3.22 0.27 2.39
CA ARG A 36 3.62 0.46 0.99
C ARG A 36 2.85 -0.46 0.09
N LEU A 37 2.34 0.08 -1.02
CA LEU A 37 1.81 -0.69 -2.14
C LEU A 37 2.94 -0.91 -3.15
N LEU A 38 3.30 -2.18 -3.36
CA LEU A 38 4.38 -2.57 -4.27
C LEU A 38 3.82 -3.21 -5.52
N ARG A 39 4.32 -2.78 -6.68
CA ARG A 39 4.21 -3.50 -7.94
C ARG A 39 5.35 -4.50 -8.04
N MET A 40 4.96 -5.77 -8.03
CA MET A 40 5.84 -6.90 -8.22
C MET A 40 6.27 -7.02 -9.68
N ARG A 41 7.30 -7.84 -9.93
CA ARG A 41 7.87 -8.02 -11.28
C ARG A 41 6.89 -8.68 -12.26
N ASP A 42 5.96 -9.47 -11.73
CA ASP A 42 4.87 -10.13 -12.47
C ASP A 42 3.62 -9.24 -12.63
N GLY A 43 3.71 -7.96 -12.21
CA GLY A 43 2.62 -7.00 -12.30
C GLY A 43 1.63 -7.04 -11.13
N ARG A 44 1.68 -8.07 -10.26
CA ARG A 44 0.79 -8.11 -9.09
C ARG A 44 1.09 -6.95 -8.14
N LEU A 45 0.05 -6.46 -7.48
CA LEU A 45 0.18 -5.49 -6.40
C LEU A 45 0.16 -6.21 -5.05
N LEU A 46 1.02 -5.80 -4.12
CA LEU A 46 1.07 -6.32 -2.75
C LEU A 46 1.28 -5.20 -1.75
N THR A 47 0.65 -5.30 -0.58
CA THR A 47 0.92 -4.40 0.55
C THR A 47 1.97 -4.97 1.49
N PHE A 48 3.02 -4.20 1.77
CA PHE A 48 3.97 -4.49 2.84
C PHE A 48 3.94 -3.42 3.94
N ALA A 49 4.11 -3.88 5.18
CA ALA A 49 4.36 -3.00 6.31
C ALA A 49 5.79 -2.41 6.26
N PRO A 50 6.04 -1.27 6.92
CA PRO A 50 7.38 -0.73 7.11
C PRO A 50 8.37 -1.75 7.69
N GLN A 51 9.64 -1.43 7.57
CA GLN A 51 10.71 -2.15 8.26
C GLN A 51 11.26 -1.32 9.41
N SER A 52 11.64 -2.01 10.50
CA SER A 52 12.49 -1.48 11.56
C SER A 52 13.80 -2.28 11.53
N GLY A 53 14.85 -1.66 11.01
CA GLY A 53 16.09 -2.36 10.67
C GLY A 53 15.82 -3.55 9.73
N PRO A 54 16.29 -4.77 10.06
CA PRO A 54 16.13 -5.94 9.20
C PRO A 54 14.73 -6.58 9.26
N ARG A 55 13.82 -6.12 10.14
CA ARG A 55 12.57 -6.81 10.44
C ARG A 55 11.35 -6.02 9.97
N ARG A 56 10.34 -6.70 9.43
CA ARG A 56 9.01 -6.10 9.18
C ARG A 56 8.33 -5.76 10.50
N VAL A 57 7.75 -4.56 10.58
CA VAL A 57 7.03 -4.12 11.79
C VAL A 57 5.72 -4.88 11.98
N ALA A 58 5.13 -5.37 10.89
CA ALA A 58 3.95 -6.22 10.92
C ALA A 58 3.93 -7.21 9.76
N THR A 59 3.27 -8.34 9.98
CA THR A 59 2.84 -9.27 8.94
C THR A 59 1.36 -9.57 9.13
N PHE A 60 0.69 -9.93 8.04
CA PHE A 60 -0.74 -10.18 8.03
C PHE A 60 -1.01 -11.59 7.53
N ALA A 61 -2.08 -12.22 8.03
CA ALA A 61 -2.62 -13.41 7.38
C ALA A 61 -2.98 -13.09 5.92
N SER A 62 -2.83 -14.08 5.04
CA SER A 62 -2.99 -13.89 3.58
C SER A 62 -4.33 -13.26 3.20
N SER A 63 -5.41 -13.64 3.90
CA SER A 63 -6.76 -13.10 3.68
C SER A 63 -6.87 -11.61 4.04
N LEU A 64 -6.20 -11.17 5.11
CA LEU A 64 -6.18 -9.77 5.51
C LEU A 64 -5.27 -8.96 4.58
N ALA A 65 -4.09 -9.49 4.23
CA ALA A 65 -3.18 -8.84 3.26
C ALA A 65 -3.87 -8.58 1.92
N ALA A 66 -4.68 -9.53 1.43
CA ALA A 66 -5.46 -9.37 0.20
C ALA A 66 -6.50 -8.25 0.31
N LYS A 67 -7.21 -8.14 1.43
CA LYS A 67 -8.19 -7.07 1.68
C LYS A 67 -7.53 -5.69 1.71
N ILE A 68 -6.41 -5.56 2.42
CA ILE A 68 -5.65 -4.30 2.48
C ILE A 68 -5.12 -3.92 1.10
N THR A 69 -4.54 -4.89 0.38
CA THR A 69 -4.01 -4.66 -0.96
C THR A 69 -5.09 -4.23 -1.95
N ARG A 70 -6.27 -4.86 -1.90
CA ARG A 70 -7.41 -4.43 -2.70
C ARG A 70 -7.81 -2.99 -2.39
N LEU A 71 -8.01 -2.65 -1.11
CA LEU A 71 -8.37 -1.29 -0.70
C LEU A 71 -7.34 -0.24 -1.19
N ALA A 72 -6.04 -0.53 -1.07
CA ALA A 72 -4.99 0.36 -1.54
C ALA A 72 -4.91 0.44 -3.08
N THR A 73 -5.23 -0.65 -3.78
CA THR A 73 -5.28 -0.68 -5.25
C THR A 73 -6.44 0.17 -5.76
N ASP A 74 -7.63 0.00 -5.18
CA ASP A 74 -8.82 0.78 -5.54
C ASP A 74 -8.56 2.28 -5.36
N GLN A 75 -7.91 2.68 -4.26
CA GLN A 75 -7.52 4.08 -4.00
C GLN A 75 -6.46 4.60 -5.00
N TYR A 76 -5.46 3.78 -5.33
CA TYR A 76 -4.42 4.14 -6.31
C TYR A 76 -5.03 4.37 -7.70
N GLU A 77 -5.94 3.50 -8.12
CA GLU A 77 -6.61 3.60 -9.42
C GLU A 77 -7.49 4.85 -9.49
N ALA A 78 -8.24 5.16 -8.42
CA ALA A 78 -9.04 6.37 -8.34
C ALA A 78 -8.19 7.65 -8.52
N MET A 79 -7.10 7.79 -7.77
CA MET A 79 -6.24 8.99 -7.86
C MET A 79 -5.56 9.13 -9.22
N THR A 80 -5.10 8.01 -9.79
CA THR A 80 -4.39 8.05 -11.09
C THR A 80 -5.33 8.17 -12.29
N ALA A 81 -6.62 7.84 -12.15
CA ALA A 81 -7.64 8.13 -13.15
C ALA A 81 -8.01 9.61 -13.16
N ASP A 82 -8.11 10.24 -12.00
CA ASP A 82 -8.38 11.68 -11.87
C ASP A 82 -7.24 12.51 -12.49
N ASP A 83 -5.98 12.14 -12.23
CA ASP A 83 -4.80 12.77 -12.83
C ASP A 83 -4.78 12.68 -14.37
N ARG A 84 -5.32 11.60 -14.96
CA ARG A 84 -5.41 11.44 -16.42
C ARG A 84 -6.52 12.26 -17.07
N THR A 85 -7.50 12.74 -16.31
CA THR A 85 -8.62 13.53 -16.81
C THR A 85 -8.32 15.03 -16.73
N ALA A 86 -7.30 15.42 -15.97
CA ALA A 86 -6.87 16.80 -15.77
C ALA A 86 -5.74 17.26 -16.73
N ALA A 87 -5.28 16.40 -17.65
CA ALA A 87 -4.23 16.68 -18.64
C ALA A 87 -4.79 16.69 -20.07
#